data_AF-D7AAL8-F1
#
_entry.id   AF-D7AAL8-F1
#
_cell.length_a   1.000
_cell.length_b   1.000
_cell.length_c   1.000
_cell.angle_alpha   90.00
_cell.angle_beta   90.00
_cell.angle_gamma   90.00
#
_symmetry.space_group_name_H-M   'P 1'
#
loop_
_entity.id
_entity.type
_entity.pdbx_description
1 polymer ?
#
loop_
_entity_poly.entity_id
_entity_poly.type
_entity_poly.pdbx_seq_one_letter_code
_entity_poly.pdbx_strand_id
1 'polypeptide(L)'
;MTNAIDRAAFLPQPLHVRVGREDLEIASLDSAIHFIRSLRHDHLGRYAEMLLTQMEAARLPEQQNDAWVAFATWTDACHLRADSRWDQAA
;
A
#
# COMPACT_ATOMS: atom_id res chain seq x y z
N MET A 1 28.07 -1.11 26.15
CA MET A 1 26.74 -0.76 26.67
C MET A 1 25.81 -0.58 25.48
N THR A 2 24.81 -1.43 25.40
CA THR A 2 24.01 -1.71 24.20
C THR A 2 22.94 -0.63 24.02
N ASN A 3 23.10 0.26 23.04
CA ASN A 3 21.99 1.09 22.57
C ASN A 3 21.15 0.24 21.61
N ALA A 4 20.33 -0.64 22.18
CA ALA A 4 19.21 -1.22 21.44
C ALA A 4 18.17 -0.10 21.30
N ILE A 5 18.26 0.67 20.22
CA ILE A 5 17.14 1.48 19.75
C ILE A 5 16.05 0.44 19.47
N ASP A 6 15.02 0.44 20.31
CA ASP A 6 13.81 -0.35 20.15
C ASP A 6 13.17 0.10 18.83
N ARG A 7 13.55 -0.57 17.73
CA ARG A 7 13.00 -0.30 16.41
C ARG A 7 11.58 -0.82 16.44
N ALA A 8 10.63 0.10 16.59
CA ALA A 8 9.21 -0.21 16.58
C ALA A 8 8.88 -1.17 15.42
N ALA A 9 8.20 -2.26 15.73
CA ALA A 9 7.74 -3.20 14.72
C ALA A 9 6.79 -2.50 13.74
N PHE A 10 6.92 -2.80 12.45
CA PHE A 10 5.98 -2.33 11.44
C PHE A 10 4.61 -3.01 11.66
N LEU A 11 3.60 -2.19 11.97
CA LEU A 11 2.21 -2.62 12.19
C LEU A 11 1.28 -1.67 11.43
N PRO A 12 0.99 -1.95 10.15
CA PRO A 12 0.16 -1.08 9.34
C PRO A 12 -1.30 -1.10 9.78
N GLN A 13 -1.99 0.03 9.63
CA GLN A 13 -3.46 0.04 9.69
C GLN A 13 -4.02 -0.51 8.37
N PRO A 14 -4.99 -1.45 8.39
CA PRO A 14 -5.57 -2.00 7.17
C PRO A 14 -6.17 -0.94 6.25
N LEU A 15 -6.02 -1.14 4.94
CA LEU A 15 -6.59 -0.31 3.89
C LEU A 15 -7.70 -1.06 3.16
N HIS A 16 -8.85 -0.41 2.99
CA HIS A 16 -9.96 -0.94 2.19
C HIS A 16 -9.91 -0.37 0.78
N VAL A 17 -9.72 -1.26 -0.19
CA VAL A 17 -9.51 -0.94 -1.59
C VAL A 17 -10.67 -1.51 -2.41
N ARG A 18 -11.24 -0.71 -3.32
CA ARG A 18 -12.29 -1.08 -4.25
C ARG A 18 -11.73 -1.14 -5.67
N VAL A 19 -11.85 -2.30 -6.31
CA VAL A 19 -11.49 -2.50 -7.72
C VAL A 19 -12.70 -3.04 -8.47
N GLY A 20 -13.24 -2.25 -9.39
CA GLY A 20 -14.50 -2.58 -10.07
C GLY A 20 -15.66 -2.70 -9.06
N ARG A 21 -16.11 -3.93 -8.78
CA ARG A 21 -17.20 -4.23 -7.83
C ARG A 21 -16.73 -4.97 -6.57
N GLU A 22 -15.43 -5.23 -6.45
CA GLU A 22 -14.86 -5.99 -5.36
C GLU A 22 -14.25 -5.05 -4.32
N ASP A 23 -14.55 -5.32 -3.04
CA ASP A 23 -13.91 -4.69 -1.89
C ASP A 23 -12.87 -5.64 -1.32
N LEU A 24 -11.65 -5.14 -1.17
CA LEU A 24 -10.49 -5.87 -0.72
C LEU A 24 -9.92 -5.17 0.53
N GLU A 25 -9.61 -5.95 1.56
CA GLU A 25 -8.84 -5.45 2.71
C GLU A 25 -7.36 -5.81 2.52
N ILE A 26 -6.51 -4.80 2.56
CA ILE A 26 -5.06 -4.94 2.49
C ILE A 26 -4.50 -4.61 3.88
N ALA A 27 -4.02 -5.62 4.59
CA ALA A 27 -3.61 -5.52 6.00
C ALA A 27 -2.10 -5.72 6.23
N SER A 28 -1.33 -5.97 5.18
CA SER A 28 0.13 -6.18 5.26
C SER A 28 0.85 -5.76 3.98
N LEU A 29 2.16 -5.49 4.09
CA LEU A 29 2.97 -5.14 2.93
C LEU A 29 2.99 -6.27 1.88
N ASP A 30 3.01 -7.54 2.31
CA ASP A 30 2.94 -8.68 1.40
C ASP A 30 1.62 -8.72 0.62
N SER A 31 0.48 -8.48 1.30
CA SER A 31 -0.82 -8.40 0.63
C SER A 31 -0.89 -7.22 -0.36
N ALA A 32 -0.26 -6.09 -0.05
CA ALA A 32 -0.16 -4.95 -0.94
C ALA A 32 0.70 -5.25 -2.18
N ILE A 33 1.84 -5.94 -2.01
CA ILE A 33 2.68 -6.41 -3.13
C ILE A 33 1.89 -7.36 -4.03
N HIS A 34 1.19 -8.33 -3.45
CA HIS A 34 0.35 -9.26 -4.20
C HIS A 34 -0.75 -8.54 -4.98
N PHE A 35 -1.38 -7.54 -4.35
CA PHE A 35 -2.38 -6.71 -5.00
C PHE A 35 -1.82 -5.97 -6.21
N ILE A 36 -0.72 -5.22 -6.09
CA ILE A 36 -0.11 -4.52 -7.23
C ILE A 36 0.27 -5.51 -8.35
N ARG A 37 0.81 -6.68 -8.00
CA ARG A 37 1.14 -7.72 -8.97
C ARG A 37 -0.09 -8.23 -9.73
N SER A 38 -1.25 -8.35 -9.08
CA SER A 38 -2.50 -8.72 -9.77
C SER A 38 -2.96 -7.67 -10.79
N LEU A 39 -2.57 -6.40 -10.61
CA LEU A 39 -2.88 -5.30 -11.52
C LEU A 39 -1.86 -5.15 -12.65
N ARG A 40 -0.78 -5.95 -12.70
CA ARG A 40 0.35 -5.78 -13.65
C ARG A 40 -0.06 -5.76 -15.12
N HIS A 41 -1.16 -6.43 -15.47
CA HIS A 41 -1.69 -6.47 -16.83
C HIS A 41 -2.65 -5.31 -17.15
N ASP A 42 -2.97 -4.48 -16.17
CA ASP A 42 -3.78 -3.28 -16.30
C ASP A 42 -2.88 -2.01 -16.38
N HIS A 43 -3.44 -0.93 -16.91
CA HIS A 43 -2.77 0.37 -17.02
C HIS A 43 -2.26 0.87 -15.66
N LEU A 44 -3.01 0.62 -14.58
CA LEU A 44 -2.62 0.99 -13.22
C LEU A 44 -1.36 0.25 -12.74
N GLY A 45 -1.25 -1.05 -13.01
CA GLY A 45 -0.09 -1.84 -12.59
C GLY A 45 1.20 -1.43 -13.32
N ARG A 46 1.10 -1.01 -14.58
CA ARG A 46 2.26 -0.55 -15.36
C ARG A 46 2.94 0.68 -14.75
N TYR A 47 2.18 1.58 -14.14
CA TYR A 47 2.73 2.78 -13.49
C TYR A 47 3.20 2.53 -12.06
N ALA A 48 2.90 1.36 -11.49
CA ALA A 48 3.25 0.99 -10.13
C ALA A 48 4.57 0.20 -10.02
N GLU A 49 5.28 -0.10 -11.11
CA GLU A 49 6.50 -0.95 -11.08
C GLU A 49 7.62 -0.40 -10.18
N MET A 50 7.80 0.93 -10.13
CA MET A 50 8.79 1.55 -9.23
C MET A 50 8.39 1.42 -7.76
N LEU A 51 7.10 1.65 -7.46
CA LEU A 51 6.53 1.45 -6.13
C LEU A 51 6.65 -0.02 -5.70
N LEU A 52 6.31 -0.96 -6.58
CA LEU A 52 6.44 -2.40 -6.36
C LEU A 52 7.89 -2.78 -6.02
N THR A 53 8.85 -2.28 -6.78
CA THR A 53 10.28 -2.54 -6.54
C THR A 53 10.71 -2.05 -5.15
N GLN A 54 10.25 -0.86 -4.73
CA GLN A 54 10.56 -0.31 -3.41
C GLN A 54 9.93 -1.13 -2.29
N MET A 55 8.68 -1.54 -2.43
CA MET A 55 7.99 -2.41 -1.47
C MET A 55 8.69 -3.77 -1.34
N GLU A 56 9.06 -4.38 -2.47
CA GLU A 56 9.78 -5.66 -2.51
C GLU A 56 11.19 -5.57 -1.94
N ALA A 57 11.81 -4.39 -1.91
CA ALA A 57 13.15 -4.16 -1.35
C ALA A 57 13.14 -3.77 0.14
N ALA A 58 11.98 -3.43 0.72
CA ALA A 58 11.88 -3.03 2.12
C ALA A 58 12.19 -4.21 3.06
N ARG A 59 13.21 -4.06 3.92
CA ARG A 59 13.64 -5.09 4.88
C ARG A 59 13.62 -4.61 6.32
N LEU A 60 13.90 -3.33 6.55
CA LEU A 60 13.87 -2.73 7.87
C LEU A 60 12.47 -2.20 8.19
N PRO A 61 12.06 -2.16 9.49
CA PRO A 61 10.75 -1.63 9.88
C PRO A 61 10.49 -0.21 9.35
N GLU A 62 11.49 0.68 9.37
CA GLU A 62 11.36 2.03 8.80
C GLU A 62 11.05 2.00 7.29
N GLN A 63 11.72 1.13 6.53
CA GLN A 63 11.51 0.99 5.08
C GLN A 63 10.13 0.40 4.78
N GLN A 64 9.68 -0.55 5.60
CA GLN A 64 8.34 -1.14 5.45
C GLN A 64 7.26 -0.11 5.72
N ASN A 65 7.45 0.75 6.73
CA ASN A 65 6.56 1.87 7.01
C ASN A 65 6.52 2.87 5.84
N ASP A 66 7.68 3.27 5.31
CA ASP A 66 7.74 4.19 4.18
C ASP A 66 7.09 3.60 2.92
N ALA A 67 7.34 2.31 2.65
CA ALA A 67 6.71 1.58 1.55
C ALA A 67 5.18 1.49 1.72
N TRP A 68 4.70 1.30 2.95
CA TRP A 68 3.27 1.31 3.25
C TRP A 68 2.62 2.68 3.02
N VAL A 69 3.26 3.76 3.47
CA VAL A 69 2.78 5.13 3.22
C VAL A 69 2.73 5.44 1.73
N ALA A 70 3.76 5.05 0.98
CA ALA A 70 3.79 5.22 -0.46
C ALA A 70 2.66 4.43 -1.15
N PHE A 71 2.43 3.19 -0.73
CA PHE A 71 1.31 2.37 -1.21
C PHE A 71 -0.05 3.02 -0.93
N ALA A 72 -0.29 3.45 0.31
CA ALA A 72 -1.53 4.13 0.69
C ALA A 72 -1.77 5.41 -0.13
N THR A 73 -0.71 6.20 -0.32
CA THR A 73 -0.78 7.43 -1.14
C THR A 73 -1.10 7.12 -2.59
N TRP A 74 -0.52 6.05 -3.13
CA TRP A 74 -0.81 5.61 -4.49
C TRP A 74 -2.24 5.09 -4.65
N THR A 75 -2.77 4.31 -3.70
CA THR A 75 -4.18 3.85 -3.76
C THR A 75 -5.17 5.01 -3.65
N ASP A 76 -4.86 6.02 -2.84
CA ASP A 76 -5.58 7.29 -2.78
C ASP A 76 -5.59 8.02 -4.13
N ALA A 77 -4.41 8.21 -4.74
CA ALA A 77 -4.25 8.89 -6.01
C ALA A 77 -4.94 8.17 -7.18
N CYS A 78 -5.06 6.84 -7.09
CA CYS A 78 -5.78 6.03 -8.08
C CYS A 78 -7.29 5.92 -7.80
N HIS A 79 -7.81 6.61 -6.78
CA HIS A 79 -9.21 6.55 -6.35
C HIS A 79 -9.70 5.13 -6.05
N LEU A 80 -8.79 4.30 -5.55
CA LEU A 80 -9.11 2.91 -5.23
C LEU A 80 -9.64 2.76 -3.80
N ARG A 81 -9.69 3.82 -3.00
CA ARG A 81 -10.17 3.72 -1.62
C ARG A 81 -11.68 3.62 -1.54
N ALA A 82 -12.19 2.59 -0.87
CA ALA A 82 -13.63 2.35 -0.73
C ALA A 82 -14.33 3.48 0.07
N ASP A 83 -13.57 4.21 0.89
CA ASP A 83 -13.96 5.36 1.69
C ASP A 83 -13.72 6.72 1.01
N SER A 84 -13.31 6.75 -0.27
CA SER A 84 -13.18 7.98 -1.05
C SER A 84 -14.57 8.60 -1.33
N ARG A 85 -15.14 9.23 -0.29
CA ARG A 85 -16.30 10.12 -0.36
C ARG A 85 -15.91 11.37 -1.15
N TRP A 86 -15.86 11.28 -2.47
CA TRP A 86 -16.11 12.44 -3.32
C TRP A 86 -17.60 12.65 -3.65
N ASP A 87 -18.48 11.77 -3.18
CA ASP A 87 -19.94 11.88 -3.35
C ASP A 87 -20.65 12.77 -2.29
N GLN A 88 -19.95 13.69 -1.63
CA GLN A 88 -20.59 14.66 -0.70
C GLN A 88 -20.26 16.13 -0.97
N ALA A 89 -19.75 16.47 -2.15
CA ALA A 89 -19.43 17.85 -2.51
C ALA A 89 -20.01 18.31 -3.87
N ALA A 90 -21.12 17.74 -4.33
CA ALA A 90 -21.88 18.22 -5.48
C ALA A 90 -23.37 18.38 -5.14
#